data_AF-A0A2Z2MCR3-F1
#
_entry.id   AF-A0A2Z2MCR3-F1
#
_cell.length_a   1.000
_cell.length_b   1.000
_cell.length_c   1.000
_cell.angle_alpha   90.00
_cell.angle_beta   90.00
_cell.angle_gamma   90.00
#
_symmetry.space_group_name_H-M   'P 1'
#
loop_
_entity.id
_entity.type
_entity.pdbx_description
1 polymer ?
#
loop_
_entity_poly.entity_id
_entity_poly.type
_entity_poly.pdbx_seq_one_letter_code
_entity_poly.pdbx_strand_id
1 'polypeptide(L)'
;MREYLHNRKFLRNFLTRLVAAEVLVVLFGKYGPEIGVKFGILWLLAMTPFILYLYREEWQKFSKVYSPREADRIATNLLMVRYMIGFIPITAALLGRWFDGNLIVLGLTGFLFALLAAKLLTDAGYPLSREEREKILKAQFA
;
A
#
# COMPACT_ATOMS: atom_id res chain seq x y z
N MET A 1 6.33 -20.81 14.61
CA MET A 1 5.35 -20.92 13.49
C MET A 1 4.74 -19.57 13.07
N ARG A 2 4.28 -18.71 14.01
CA ARG A 2 3.76 -17.35 13.68
C ARG A 2 4.78 -16.44 12.99
N GLU A 3 6.02 -16.41 13.46
CA GLU A 3 7.08 -15.59 12.88
C GLU A 3 7.45 -16.00 11.45
N TYR A 4 7.50 -17.31 11.18
CA TYR A 4 7.70 -17.85 9.84
C TYR A 4 6.58 -17.44 8.87
N LEU A 5 5.32 -17.50 9.33
CA LEU A 5 4.15 -17.03 8.56
C LEU A 5 4.21 -15.53 8.29
N HIS A 6 4.61 -14.74 9.29
CA HIS A 6 4.79 -13.29 9.16
C HIS A 6 5.87 -12.94 8.13
N ASN A 7 7.06 -13.56 8.23
CA ASN A 7 8.15 -13.34 7.29
C ASN A 7 7.79 -13.75 5.86
N ARG A 8 7.03 -14.83 5.70
CA ARG A 8 6.53 -15.26 4.38
C ARG A 8 5.51 -14.28 3.79
N LYS A 9 4.60 -13.73 4.62
CA LYS A 9 3.67 -12.66 4.20
C LYS A 9 4.44 -11.41 3.80
N PHE A 10 5.42 -10.99 4.62
CA PHE A 10 6.28 -9.85 4.31
C PHE A 10 7.01 -10.03 2.98
N LEU A 11 7.71 -11.16 2.78
CA LEU A 11 8.46 -11.40 1.55
C LEU A 11 7.54 -11.38 0.31
N ARG A 12 6.36 -12.00 0.41
CA ARG A 12 5.37 -11.96 -0.68
C ARG A 12 4.90 -10.53 -0.97
N ASN A 13 4.55 -9.78 0.07
CA ASN A 13 4.10 -8.40 -0.08
C ASN A 13 5.23 -7.52 -0.63
N PHE A 14 6.48 -7.72 -0.18
CA PHE A 14 7.65 -7.01 -0.66
C PHE A 14 7.90 -7.26 -2.14
N LEU A 15 7.99 -8.52 -2.58
CA LEU A 15 8.25 -8.85 -3.98
C LEU A 15 7.16 -8.30 -4.92
N THR A 16 5.89 -8.41 -4.53
CA THR A 16 4.78 -7.88 -5.34
C THR A 16 4.76 -6.36 -5.40
N ARG A 17 5.10 -5.68 -4.30
CA ARG A 17 5.16 -4.21 -4.24
C ARG A 17 6.42 -3.64 -4.87
N LEU A 18 7.53 -4.39 -4.85
CA LEU A 18 8.78 -3.99 -5.48
C LEU A 18 8.58 -3.77 -6.97
N VAL A 19 8.06 -4.78 -7.68
CA VAL A 19 7.80 -4.65 -9.12
C VAL A 19 6.88 -3.46 -9.43
N ALA A 20 5.78 -3.32 -8.69
CA ALA A 20 4.83 -2.22 -8.91
C ALA A 20 5.44 -0.83 -8.63
N ALA A 21 6.18 -0.70 -7.53
CA ALA A 21 6.80 0.56 -7.14
C ALA A 21 7.92 0.96 -8.12
N GLU A 22 8.78 0.02 -8.52
CA GLU A 22 9.84 0.25 -9.49
C GLU A 22 9.28 0.73 -10.84
N VAL A 23 8.25 0.07 -11.35
CA VAL A 23 7.60 0.47 -12.60
C VAL A 23 7.06 1.90 -12.51
N LEU A 24 6.36 2.24 -11.42
CA LEU A 24 5.81 3.59 -11.23
C LEU A 24 6.92 4.64 -11.10
N VAL A 25 7.97 4.35 -10.33
CA VAL A 25 9.05 5.32 -10.10
C VAL A 25 9.89 5.53 -11.37
N VAL A 26 10.17 4.48 -12.14
CA VAL A 26 10.88 4.62 -13.42
C VAL A 26 10.02 5.37 -14.45
N LEU A 27 8.74 5.01 -14.57
CA LEU A 27 7.83 5.64 -15.53
C LEU A 27 7.68 7.14 -15.24
N PHE A 28 7.39 7.51 -14.00
CA PHE A 28 7.15 8.90 -13.63
C PHE A 28 8.42 9.67 -13.24
N GLY A 29 9.53 9.01 -12.94
CA GLY A 29 10.78 9.67 -12.60
C GLY A 29 11.73 9.84 -13.77
N LYS A 30 11.79 8.87 -14.70
CA LYS A 30 12.68 8.93 -15.87
C LYS A 30 11.98 9.37 -17.15
N TYR A 31 10.85 8.76 -17.46
CA TYR A 31 10.23 8.87 -18.79
C TYR A 31 9.12 9.91 -18.86
N GLY A 32 8.45 10.20 -17.74
CA GLY A 32 7.33 11.15 -17.67
C GLY A 32 7.29 12.01 -16.40
N PRO A 33 8.39 12.69 -16.01
CA PRO A 33 8.40 13.54 -14.82
C PRO A 33 7.40 14.70 -14.89
N GLU A 34 7.06 15.19 -16.09
CA GLU A 34 6.10 16.28 -16.24
C GLU A 34 4.66 15.89 -15.97
N ILE A 35 4.33 14.61 -16.14
CA ILE A 35 2.99 14.07 -15.93
C ILE A 35 2.82 13.41 -14.57
N GLY A 36 3.91 12.99 -13.89
CA GLY A 36 3.81 12.23 -12.64
C GLY A 36 3.12 12.98 -11.49
N VAL A 37 3.39 14.28 -11.33
CA VAL A 37 2.71 15.11 -10.32
C VAL A 37 1.21 15.23 -10.65
N LYS A 38 0.87 15.52 -11.90
CA LYS A 38 -0.53 15.65 -12.36
C LYS A 38 -1.28 14.33 -12.17
N PHE A 39 -0.69 13.22 -12.59
CA PHE A 39 -1.25 11.89 -12.43
C PHE A 39 -1.49 11.57 -10.96
N GLY A 40 -0.49 11.77 -10.10
CA GLY A 40 -0.62 11.48 -8.67
C GLY A 40 -1.73 12.30 -8.01
N ILE A 41 -1.82 13.60 -8.29
CA ILE A 41 -2.89 14.47 -7.75
C ILE A 41 -4.26 14.00 -8.25
N LEU A 42 -4.41 13.75 -9.55
CA LEU A 42 -5.67 13.28 -10.12
C LEU A 42 -6.08 11.92 -9.56
N TRP A 43 -5.12 11.00 -9.42
CA TRP A 43 -5.35 9.69 -8.80
C TRP A 43 -5.83 9.83 -7.37
N LEU A 44 -5.17 10.66 -6.55
CA LEU A 44 -5.57 10.90 -5.17
C LEU A 44 -6.99 11.46 -5.11
N LEU A 45 -7.29 12.52 -5.87
CA LEU A 45 -8.63 13.13 -5.88
C LEU A 45 -9.72 12.16 -6.34
N ALA A 46 -9.49 11.43 -7.43
CA ALA A 46 -10.47 10.51 -7.99
C ALA A 46 -10.68 9.28 -7.09
N MET A 47 -9.62 8.77 -6.47
CA MET A 47 -9.68 7.54 -5.68
C MET A 47 -10.00 7.79 -4.20
N THR A 48 -9.83 9.00 -3.67
CA THR A 48 -10.13 9.31 -2.26
C THR A 48 -11.52 8.85 -1.84
N PRO A 49 -12.63 9.13 -2.56
CA PRO A 49 -13.96 8.67 -2.15
C PRO A 49 -14.05 7.15 -2.01
N PHE A 50 -13.48 6.42 -2.97
CA PHE A 50 -13.45 4.97 -2.98
C PHE A 50 -12.55 4.39 -1.88
N ILE A 51 -11.37 4.99 -1.67
CA ILE A 51 -10.42 4.57 -0.63
C ILE A 51 -11.02 4.77 0.77
N LEU A 52 -11.72 5.89 1.00
CA LEU A 52 -12.41 6.16 2.27
C LEU A 52 -13.63 5.27 2.47
N TYR A 53 -14.38 4.96 1.41
CA TYR A 53 -15.44 3.96 1.44
C TYR A 53 -14.91 2.59 1.88
N LEU A 54 -13.82 2.11 1.25
CA LEU A 54 -13.19 0.85 1.62
C LEU A 54 -12.69 0.86 3.08
N TYR A 55 -12.08 1.95 3.53
CA TYR A 55 -11.65 2.07 4.93
C TYR A 55 -12.82 1.88 5.89
N ARG A 56 -13.98 2.50 5.62
CA ARG A 56 -15.16 2.36 6.47
C ARG A 56 -15.67 0.93 6.49
N GLU A 57 -15.78 0.29 5.32
CA GLU A 57 -16.21 -1.12 5.24
C GLU A 57 -15.24 -2.05 5.96
N GLU A 58 -13.95 -1.86 5.77
CA GLU A 58 -12.90 -2.65 6.42
C GLU A 58 -12.93 -2.46 7.93
N TRP A 59 -13.02 -1.22 8.40
CA TRP A 59 -13.13 -0.92 9.82
C TRP A 59 -14.35 -1.61 10.44
N GLN A 60 -15.52 -1.49 9.83
CA GLN A 60 -16.75 -2.15 10.31
C GLN A 60 -16.63 -3.67 10.31
N LYS A 61 -15.95 -4.24 9.31
CA LYS A 61 -15.71 -5.68 9.21
C LYS A 61 -14.76 -6.16 10.29
N PHE A 62 -13.66 -5.44 10.54
CA PHE A 62 -12.66 -5.80 11.53
C PHE A 62 -13.11 -5.52 12.96
N SER A 63 -13.93 -4.49 13.19
CA SER A 63 -14.46 -4.16 14.53
C SER A 63 -15.37 -5.24 15.12
N LYS A 64 -15.90 -6.14 14.28
CA LYS A 64 -16.67 -7.31 14.73
C LYS A 64 -15.80 -8.43 15.34
N VAL A 65 -14.48 -8.40 15.10
CA VAL A 65 -13.57 -9.52 15.43
C VAL A 65 -12.42 -9.08 16.33
N TYR A 66 -12.00 -7.83 16.21
CA TYR A 66 -10.86 -7.24 16.89
C TYR A 66 -11.30 -6.09 17.80
N SER A 67 -10.43 -5.72 18.74
CA SER A 67 -10.65 -4.50 19.55
C SER A 67 -10.72 -3.26 18.64
N PRO A 68 -11.44 -2.18 19.04
CA PRO A 68 -11.58 -0.98 18.22
C PRO A 68 -10.23 -0.41 17.75
N ARG A 69 -9.21 -0.46 18.61
CA ARG A 69 -7.86 0.01 18.32
C ARG A 69 -7.14 -0.85 17.28
N GLU A 70 -7.30 -2.17 17.34
CA GLU A 70 -6.69 -3.08 16.37
C GLU A 70 -7.39 -3.01 15.01
N ALA A 71 -8.73 -2.95 15.01
CA ALA A 71 -9.51 -2.77 13.79
C ALA A 71 -9.13 -1.48 13.05
N ASP A 72 -9.01 -0.38 13.79
CA ASP A 72 -8.56 0.90 13.24
C ASP A 72 -7.13 0.85 12.70
N ARG A 73 -6.20 0.23 13.43
CA ARG A 73 -4.82 0.04 12.95
C ARG A 73 -4.77 -0.73 11.64
N ILE A 74 -5.53 -1.82 11.52
CA ILE A 74 -5.57 -2.66 10.30
C ILE A 74 -6.15 -1.84 9.13
N ALA A 75 -7.31 -1.21 9.33
CA ALA A 75 -7.98 -0.43 8.28
C ALA A 75 -7.11 0.76 7.83
N THR A 76 -6.45 1.45 8.76
CA THR A 76 -5.54 2.57 8.46
C THR A 76 -4.30 2.11 7.70
N ASN A 77 -3.72 0.96 8.04
CA ASN A 77 -2.59 0.42 7.28
C ASN A 77 -2.97 0.12 5.82
N LEU A 78 -4.16 -0.45 5.59
CA LEU A 78 -4.66 -0.72 4.24
C LEU A 78 -4.99 0.58 3.49
N LEU A 79 -5.57 1.57 4.16
CA LEU A 79 -5.80 2.92 3.66
C LEU A 79 -4.50 3.56 3.15
N MET A 80 -3.45 3.55 3.98
CA MET A 80 -2.15 4.14 3.63
C MET A 80 -1.54 3.48 2.38
N VAL A 81 -1.58 2.15 2.30
CA VAL A 81 -1.06 1.39 1.13
C VAL A 81 -1.78 1.79 -0.17
N ARG A 82 -3.08 2.09 -0.11
CA ARG A 82 -3.83 2.54 -1.30
C ARG A 82 -3.42 3.94 -1.73
N TYR A 83 -3.22 4.85 -0.78
CA TYR A 83 -2.77 6.20 -1.08
C TYR A 83 -1.35 6.26 -1.63
N MET A 84 -0.49 5.29 -1.28
CA MET A 84 0.87 5.20 -1.84
C MET A 84 0.87 5.13 -3.38
N ILE A 85 -0.17 4.59 -4.02
CA ILE A 85 -0.28 4.55 -5.50
C ILE A 85 -0.26 5.96 -6.10
N GLY A 86 -0.87 6.94 -5.41
CA GLY A 86 -0.85 8.34 -5.84
C GLY A 86 0.42 9.08 -5.42
N PHE A 87 0.99 8.75 -4.25
CA PHE A 87 2.21 9.40 -3.77
C PHE A 87 3.47 9.01 -4.55
N ILE A 88 3.60 7.74 -4.95
CA ILE A 88 4.77 7.25 -5.69
C ILE A 88 5.05 8.10 -6.95
N PRO A 89 4.09 8.33 -7.86
CA PRO A 89 4.27 9.19 -9.03
C PRO A 89 4.71 10.62 -8.70
N ILE A 90 4.17 11.21 -7.62
CA ILE A 90 4.52 12.58 -7.20
C ILE A 90 5.98 12.62 -6.75
N THR A 91 6.36 11.72 -5.85
CA THR A 91 7.74 11.64 -5.34
C THR A 91 8.72 11.31 -6.45
N ALA A 92 8.38 10.35 -7.32
CA ALA A 92 9.19 9.97 -8.48
C ALA A 92 9.43 11.15 -9.43
N ALA A 93 8.39 11.93 -9.76
CA ALA A 93 8.51 13.09 -10.62
C ALA A 93 9.40 14.19 -10.02
N LEU A 94 9.25 14.46 -8.73
CA LEU A 94 10.07 15.46 -8.02
C LEU A 94 11.55 15.04 -8.00
N LEU A 95 11.83 13.79 -7.63
CA LEU A 95 13.20 13.26 -7.62
C LEU A 95 13.78 13.13 -9.03
N GLY A 96 12.97 12.72 -10.01
CA GLY A 96 13.34 12.66 -11.41
C GLY A 96 13.81 14.01 -11.94
N ARG A 97 13.10 15.09 -11.60
CA ARG A 97 13.51 16.46 -11.96
C ARG A 97 14.78 16.91 -11.22
N TRP A 98 14.90 16.57 -9.94
CA TRP A 98 16.02 17.05 -9.13
C TRP A 98 17.33 16.31 -9.42
N PHE A 99 17.24 15.02 -9.76
CA PHE A 99 18.39 14.15 -10.00
C PHE A 99 18.52 13.73 -11.47
N ASP A 100 17.93 14.49 -12.41
CA ASP A 100 18.00 14.25 -13.86
C ASP A 100 17.64 12.81 -14.29
N GLY A 101 16.64 12.23 -13.61
CA GLY A 101 16.22 10.85 -13.81
C GLY A 101 17.33 9.84 -13.51
N ASN A 102 18.13 10.06 -12.48
CA ASN A 102 19.12 9.08 -12.03
C ASN A 102 18.42 7.79 -11.59
N LEU A 103 18.65 6.70 -12.33
CA LEU A 103 17.99 5.41 -12.10
C LEU A 103 18.33 4.78 -10.75
N ILE A 104 19.49 5.07 -10.18
CA ILE A 104 19.88 4.55 -8.86
C ILE A 104 19.02 5.21 -7.77
N VAL A 105 18.87 6.54 -7.83
CA VAL A 105 18.03 7.30 -6.88
C VAL A 105 16.56 6.87 -7.00
N LEU A 106 16.08 6.72 -8.24
CA LEU A 106 14.74 6.24 -8.53
C LEU A 106 14.52 4.81 -8.03
N GLY A 107 15.44 3.88 -8.29
CA GLY A 107 15.34 2.51 -7.78
C GLY A 107 15.37 2.42 -6.25
N LEU A 108 16.22 3.21 -5.58
CA LEU A 108 16.18 3.30 -4.11
C LEU A 108 14.83 3.79 -3.60
N THR A 109 14.22 4.75 -4.31
CA THR A 109 12.88 5.26 -3.97
C THR A 109 11.81 4.18 -4.13
N GLY A 110 11.82 3.45 -5.25
CA GLY A 110 10.92 2.31 -5.49
C GLY A 110 11.04 1.24 -4.42
N PHE A 111 12.28 0.84 -4.10
CA PHE A 111 12.60 -0.08 -3.02
C PHE A 111 12.06 0.37 -1.65
N LEU A 112 12.23 1.65 -1.29
CA LEU A 112 11.72 2.20 -0.02
C LEU A 112 10.19 2.15 0.04
N PHE A 113 9.49 2.55 -1.03
CA PHE A 113 8.04 2.43 -1.08
C PHE A 113 7.58 0.97 -1.00
N ALA A 114 8.29 0.05 -1.64
CA ALA A 114 7.99 -1.37 -1.56
C ALA A 114 8.15 -1.92 -0.14
N LEU A 115 9.22 -1.55 0.58
CA LEU A 115 9.43 -1.91 1.98
C LEU A 115 8.31 -1.39 2.88
N LEU A 116 7.95 -0.10 2.74
CA LEU A 116 6.88 0.51 3.51
C LEU A 116 5.53 -0.18 3.26
N ALA A 117 5.19 -0.40 2.00
CA ALA A 117 3.94 -1.06 1.62
C ALA A 117 3.90 -2.51 2.12
N ALA A 118 5.02 -3.24 2.04
CA ALA A 118 5.11 -4.59 2.53
C ALA A 118 4.91 -4.66 4.05
N LYS A 119 5.53 -3.75 4.79
CA LYS A 119 5.36 -3.65 6.24
C LYS A 119 3.90 -3.39 6.60
N LEU A 120 3.29 -2.34 6.03
CA LEU A 120 1.90 -1.97 6.31
C LEU A 120 0.92 -3.11 6.00
N LEU A 121 1.08 -3.77 4.84
CA LEU A 121 0.25 -4.92 4.48
C LEU A 121 0.42 -6.10 5.43
N THR A 122 1.65 -6.37 5.86
CA THR A 122 1.94 -7.49 6.75
C THR A 122 1.42 -7.22 8.16
N ASP A 123 1.54 -5.98 8.64
CA ASP A 123 0.97 -5.52 9.92
C ASP A 123 -0.57 -5.51 9.91
N ALA A 124 -1.17 -5.33 8.73
CA ALA A 124 -2.61 -5.51 8.50
C ALA A 124 -3.02 -7.00 8.37
N GLY A 125 -2.07 -7.93 8.48
CA GLY A 125 -2.32 -9.37 8.33
C GLY A 125 -2.57 -9.81 6.89
N TYR A 126 -2.30 -8.96 5.88
CA TYR A 126 -2.60 -9.25 4.49
C TYR A 126 -1.53 -10.14 3.82
N PRO A 127 -1.93 -11.11 2.97
CA PRO A 127 -3.30 -11.58 2.79
C PRO A 127 -3.79 -12.33 4.04
N LEU A 128 -5.06 -12.11 4.38
CA LEU A 128 -5.72 -12.81 5.50
C LEU A 128 -5.64 -14.33 5.27
N SER A 129 -5.26 -15.06 6.31
CA SER A 129 -5.25 -16.52 6.34
C SER A 129 -6.68 -17.07 6.19
N ARG A 130 -6.81 -18.37 5.88
CA ARG A 130 -8.14 -19.01 5.80
C ARG A 130 -8.90 -18.89 7.11
N GLU A 131 -8.23 -19.15 8.24
CA GLU A 131 -8.80 -19.02 9.58
C GLU A 131 -9.25 -17.58 9.90
N GLU A 132 -8.44 -16.58 9.55
CA GLU A 132 -8.78 -15.16 9.74
C GLU A 132 -10.02 -14.79 8.90
N ARG A 133 -10.09 -15.26 7.66
CA ARG A 133 -11.27 -15.05 6.78
C ARG A 133 -12.51 -15.72 7.33
N GLU A 134 -12.41 -16.96 7.79
CA GLU A 134 -13.54 -17.71 8.37
C GLU A 134 -14.04 -17.05 9.66
N LYS A 135 -13.14 -16.58 10.54
CA LYS A 135 -13.53 -15.87 11.77
C LYS A 135 -14.30 -14.59 11.44
N ILE A 136 -13.83 -13.84 10.44
CA ILE A 136 -14.50 -12.61 10.00
C ILE A 136 -15.85 -12.90 9.33
N LEU A 137 -15.95 -13.95 8.50
CA LEU A 137 -17.21 -14.35 7.90
C LEU A 137 -18.23 -14.77 8.96
N LYS A 138 -17.83 -15.60 9.93
CA LYS A 138 -18.71 -16.02 11.03
C LYS A 138 -19.22 -14.83 11.84
N ALA A 139 -18.36 -13.87 12.15
CA ALA A 139 -18.76 -12.66 12.87
C ALA A 139 -19.61 -11.70 12.01
N GLN A 140 -19.55 -11.76 10.68
CA GLN A 140 -20.40 -10.95 9.81
C GLN A 140 -21.86 -11.41 9.79
N PHE A 141 -22.10 -12.72 9.99
CA PHE A 141 -23.43 -13.35 9.96
C PHE A 141 -23.96 -13.77 11.34
N ALA A 142 -23.26 -13.43 12.42
CA ALA A 142 -23.72 -13.51 13.80
C ALA A 142 -24.27 -12.16 14.25
#